data_AF-A0A4Q7YM45-F1
#
_entry.id   AF-A0A4Q7YM45-F1
#
_cell.length_a   1.000
_cell.length_b   1.000
_cell.length_c   1.000
_cell.angle_alpha   90.00
_cell.angle_beta   90.00
_cell.angle_gamma   90.00
#
_symmetry.space_group_name_H-M   'P 1'
#
loop_
_entity.id
_entity.type
_entity.pdbx_description
1 polymer ?
#
loop_
_entity_poly.entity_id
_entity_poly.type
_entity_poly.pdbx_seq_one_letter_code
_entity_poly.pdbx_strand_id
1 'polypeptide(L)'
;MTDFMQRISDLLHHSPEALGSPTLIETVEKTTGQGAHDQVEHRAYAEQLLCEANAVLVPETATALTLEDHAGTLDQVFTISYGLSWARIATRFRGGRARAELLGSSFEEPQHQLLDTDALEDLIVTLVADAQTSASPAEGDTL
;
A
#
# COMPACT_ATOMS: atom_id res chain seq x y z
N MET A 1 12.53 -13.26 11.78
CA MET A 1 11.91 -12.00 11.34
C MET A 1 12.50 -11.69 9.98
N THR A 2 11.69 -11.39 8.97
CA THR A 2 12.18 -10.98 7.65
C THR A 2 12.69 -9.53 7.71
N ASP A 3 13.42 -9.09 6.68
CA ASP A 3 13.89 -7.70 6.60
C ASP A 3 12.71 -6.73 6.60
N PHE A 4 11.62 -7.05 5.91
CA PHE A 4 10.38 -6.28 5.92
C PHE A 4 9.74 -6.21 7.32
N MET A 5 9.63 -7.33 8.04
CA MET A 5 9.14 -7.33 9.43
C MET A 5 10.01 -6.48 10.36
N GLN A 6 11.34 -6.47 10.16
CA GLN A 6 12.24 -5.60 10.91
C GLN A 6 11.95 -4.12 10.61
N ARG A 7 11.73 -3.74 9.35
CA ARG A 7 11.35 -2.37 8.98
C ARG A 7 10.04 -1.92 9.66
N ILE A 8 9.03 -2.79 9.72
CA ILE A 8 7.77 -2.51 10.43
C ILE A 8 8.00 -2.37 11.93
N SER A 9 8.82 -3.24 12.53
CA SER A 9 9.18 -3.14 13.94
C SER A 9 9.92 -1.84 14.23
N ASP A 10 10.88 -1.46 13.40
CA ASP A 10 11.65 -0.23 13.57
C ASP A 10 10.75 1.01 13.47
N LEU A 11 9.77 1.01 12.57
CA LEU A 11 8.76 2.08 12.43
C LEU A 11 7.90 2.26 13.69
N LEU A 12 7.60 1.20 14.43
CA LEU A 12 6.84 1.31 15.69
C LEU A 12 7.68 1.90 16.84
N HIS A 13 8.99 1.70 16.81
CA HIS A 13 9.88 2.05 17.93
C HIS A 13 10.73 3.30 17.68
N HIS A 14 10.85 3.76 16.43
CA HIS A 14 11.68 4.89 16.03
C HIS A 14 10.89 5.90 15.18
N SER A 15 11.39 7.14 15.12
CA SER A 15 10.73 8.21 14.36
C SER A 15 10.81 7.95 12.84
N PRO A 16 9.73 8.23 12.06
CA PRO A 16 9.56 7.79 10.67
C PRO A 16 10.45 8.49 9.63
N GLU A 17 11.37 9.38 10.04
CA GLU A 17 12.13 10.27 9.13
C GLU A 17 13.02 9.56 8.09
N ALA A 18 13.23 8.23 8.19
CA ALA A 18 14.11 7.48 7.29
C ALA A 18 13.40 6.38 6.47
N LEU A 19 12.06 6.31 6.51
CA LEU A 19 11.33 5.26 5.82
C LEU A 19 10.98 5.74 4.42
N GLY A 20 11.69 5.22 3.41
CA GLY A 20 11.56 5.64 2.01
C GLY A 20 10.11 5.63 1.51
N SER A 21 9.80 6.53 0.57
CA SER A 21 8.51 6.60 -0.09
C SER A 21 8.42 5.59 -1.24
N PRO A 22 7.24 5.01 -1.53
CA PRO A 22 7.09 4.09 -2.65
C PRO A 22 7.49 4.76 -3.96
N THR A 23 8.26 4.04 -4.76
CA THR A 23 8.67 4.54 -6.07
C THR A 23 7.49 4.45 -7.04
N LEU A 24 7.02 5.61 -7.46
CA LEU A 24 5.91 5.75 -8.41
C LEU A 24 6.43 6.14 -9.79
N ILE A 25 5.80 5.59 -10.82
CA ILE A 25 6.02 6.00 -12.21
C ILE A 25 4.71 6.41 -12.85
N GLU A 26 4.80 7.21 -13.92
CA GLU A 26 3.64 7.46 -14.78
C GLU A 26 3.04 6.13 -15.26
N THR A 27 1.72 6.08 -15.31
CA THR A 27 1.01 4.92 -15.80
C THR A 27 1.33 4.65 -17.27
N VAL A 28 1.78 3.43 -17.56
CA VAL A 28 2.10 2.96 -18.92
C VAL A 28 1.06 1.92 -19.37
N GLU A 29 0.61 2.02 -20.61
CA GLU A 29 -0.28 1.01 -21.19
C GLU A 29 0.46 -0.30 -21.47
N LYS A 30 -0.11 -1.41 -20.98
CA LYS A 30 0.37 -2.77 -21.19
C LYS A 30 -0.65 -3.57 -22.00
N THR A 31 -0.29 -4.79 -22.43
CA THR A 31 -1.29 -5.72 -22.97
C THR A 31 -2.19 -6.22 -21.84
N THR A 32 -3.42 -6.64 -22.15
CA THR A 32 -4.32 -7.25 -21.14
C THR A 32 -3.66 -8.41 -20.39
N GLY A 33 -2.93 -9.27 -21.11
CA GLY A 33 -2.23 -10.41 -20.50
C GLY A 33 -1.15 -9.98 -19.51
N GLN A 34 -0.32 -8.99 -19.86
CA GLN A 34 0.71 -8.47 -18.96
C GLN A 34 0.08 -7.77 -17.75
N GLY A 35 -0.91 -6.89 -17.95
CA GLY A 35 -1.55 -6.20 -16.83
C GLY A 35 -2.25 -7.15 -15.86
N ALA A 36 -2.87 -8.22 -16.36
CA ALA A 36 -3.46 -9.24 -15.50
C ALA A 36 -2.40 -10.03 -14.72
N HIS A 37 -1.25 -10.33 -15.33
CA HIS A 37 -0.13 -10.97 -14.65
C HIS A 37 0.41 -10.09 -13.51
N ASP A 38 0.76 -8.84 -13.81
CA ASP A 38 1.29 -7.88 -12.84
C ASP A 38 0.29 -7.65 -11.68
N GLN A 39 -1.00 -7.60 -11.98
CA GLN A 39 -2.03 -7.43 -10.95
C GLN A 39 -2.09 -8.63 -9.99
N VAL A 40 -2.01 -9.86 -10.52
CA VAL A 40 -1.99 -11.08 -9.69
C VAL A 40 -0.72 -11.14 -8.87
N GLU A 41 0.42 -10.77 -9.44
CA GLU A 41 1.71 -10.71 -8.74
C GLU A 41 1.69 -9.70 -7.58
N HIS A 42 1.28 -8.46 -7.84
CA HIS A 42 1.12 -7.44 -6.79
C HIS A 42 0.16 -7.88 -5.70
N ARG A 43 -0.98 -8.46 -6.07
CA ARG A 43 -1.98 -8.91 -5.10
C ARG A 43 -1.49 -10.06 -4.24
N ALA A 44 -0.79 -11.04 -4.82
CA ALA A 44 -0.22 -12.15 -4.07
C ALA A 44 0.88 -11.67 -3.12
N TYR A 45 1.75 -10.76 -3.59
CA TYR A 45 2.81 -10.20 -2.75
C TYR A 45 2.25 -9.32 -1.63
N ALA A 46 1.22 -8.53 -1.90
CA ALA A 46 0.52 -7.74 -0.89
C ALA A 46 0.04 -8.61 0.28
N GLU A 47 -0.59 -9.76 0.01
CA GLU A 47 -1.10 -10.64 1.06
C GLU A 47 0.01 -11.26 1.91
N GLN A 48 1.14 -11.62 1.29
CA GLN A 48 2.31 -12.06 2.04
C GLN A 48 2.82 -10.95 2.96
N LEU A 49 3.02 -9.74 2.43
CA LEU A 49 3.49 -8.60 3.21
C LEU A 49 2.51 -8.24 4.33
N LEU A 50 1.21 -8.31 4.10
CA LEU A 50 0.20 -8.10 5.15
C LEU A 50 0.32 -9.15 6.26
N CYS A 51 0.52 -10.42 5.92
CA CYS A 51 0.74 -11.47 6.92
C CYS A 51 1.99 -11.17 7.76
N GLU A 52 3.09 -10.78 7.12
CA GLU A 52 4.35 -10.43 7.77
C GLU A 52 4.20 -9.20 8.68
N ALA A 53 3.63 -8.10 8.17
CA ALA A 53 3.41 -6.89 8.93
C ALA A 53 2.46 -7.11 10.11
N ASN A 54 1.35 -7.82 9.91
CA ASN A 54 0.37 -8.07 10.98
C ASN A 54 0.93 -8.94 12.11
N ALA A 55 1.89 -9.81 11.83
CA ALA A 55 2.59 -10.56 12.87
C ALA A 55 3.42 -9.65 13.81
N VAL A 56 3.74 -8.43 13.39
CA VAL A 56 4.42 -7.40 14.19
C VAL A 56 3.43 -6.37 14.74
N LEU A 57 2.53 -5.85 13.91
CA LEU A 57 1.60 -4.77 14.27
C LEU A 57 0.57 -5.20 15.32
N VAL A 58 -0.08 -6.35 15.12
CA VAL A 58 -1.23 -6.75 15.95
C VAL A 58 -0.87 -6.93 17.42
N PRO A 59 0.27 -7.57 17.79
CA PRO A 59 0.70 -7.66 19.18
C PRO A 59 0.95 -6.31 19.85
N GLU A 60 1.41 -5.30 19.11
CA GLU A 60 1.82 -4.00 19.65
C GLU A 60 0.70 -2.95 19.65
N THR A 61 -0.16 -2.96 18.62
CA THR A 61 -1.15 -1.88 18.39
C THR A 61 -2.60 -2.34 18.45
N ALA A 62 -2.85 -3.65 18.54
CA ALA A 62 -4.17 -4.27 18.41
C ALA A 62 -4.92 -3.93 17.10
N THR A 63 -4.24 -3.35 16.11
CA THR A 63 -4.79 -2.97 14.80
C THR A 63 -4.11 -3.80 13.72
N ALA A 64 -4.88 -4.26 12.74
CA ALA A 64 -4.38 -5.04 11.61
C ALA A 64 -4.45 -4.22 10.32
N LEU A 65 -3.46 -4.39 9.44
CA LEU A 65 -3.60 -4.13 8.02
C LEU A 65 -4.66 -5.06 7.45
N THR A 66 -5.51 -4.52 6.58
CA THR A 66 -6.52 -5.28 5.85
C THR A 66 -6.30 -5.17 4.36
N LEU A 67 -6.69 -6.22 3.64
CA LEU A 67 -6.75 -6.23 2.18
C LEU A 67 -8.16 -6.61 1.76
N GLU A 68 -8.74 -5.80 0.88
CA GLU A 68 -10.05 -6.04 0.29
C GLU A 68 -9.95 -6.09 -1.24
N ASP A 69 -10.38 -7.21 -1.83
CA ASP A 69 -10.52 -7.34 -3.27
C ASP A 69 -11.87 -6.75 -3.71
N HIS A 70 -11.85 -5.92 -4.76
CA HIS A 70 -13.05 -5.38 -5.39
C HIS A 70 -13.18 -5.95 -6.81
N ALA A 71 -14.23 -6.73 -7.03
CA ALA A 71 -14.53 -7.29 -8.34
C ALA A 71 -15.26 -6.27 -9.22
N GLY A 72 -14.75 -6.04 -10.42
CA GLY A 72 -15.44 -5.31 -11.47
C GLY A 72 -15.33 -6.02 -12.82
N THR A 73 -16.20 -5.65 -13.76
CA THR A 73 -16.29 -6.34 -15.07
C THR A 73 -15.10 -6.05 -15.98
N LEU A 74 -14.48 -4.88 -15.83
CA LEU A 74 -13.39 -4.40 -16.69
C LEU A 74 -12.18 -3.93 -15.88
N ASP A 75 -12.12 -4.31 -14.62
CA ASP A 75 -11.12 -3.85 -13.67
C ASP A 75 -10.88 -4.91 -12.60
N GLN A 76 -9.60 -5.03 -12.24
CA GLN A 76 -9.16 -5.78 -11.08
C GLN A 76 -8.60 -4.79 -10.08
N VAL A 77 -9.08 -4.85 -8.86
CA VAL A 77 -8.79 -3.84 -7.85
C VAL A 77 -8.63 -4.51 -6.51
N PHE A 78 -7.64 -4.08 -5.73
CA PHE A 78 -7.60 -4.35 -4.30
C PHE A 78 -7.23 -3.08 -3.54
N THR A 79 -7.68 -3.00 -2.29
CA THR A 79 -7.39 -1.91 -1.36
C THR A 79 -6.66 -2.47 -0.15
N ILE A 80 -5.56 -1.83 0.24
CA ILE A 80 -4.85 -2.06 1.50
C ILE A 80 -5.19 -0.90 2.45
N SER A 81 -5.56 -1.22 3.69
CA SER A 81 -5.94 -0.22 4.69
C SER A 81 -5.29 -0.48 6.05
N TYR A 82 -4.93 0.59 6.76
CA TYR A 82 -4.50 0.56 8.16
C TYR A 82 -4.97 1.83 8.89
N GLY A 83 -5.88 1.67 9.84
CA GLY A 83 -6.55 2.81 10.47
C GLY A 83 -7.32 3.65 9.44
N LEU A 84 -6.98 4.94 9.33
CA LEU A 84 -7.56 5.85 8.33
C LEU A 84 -6.75 5.91 7.02
N SER A 85 -5.54 5.35 7.00
CA SER A 85 -4.69 5.33 5.82
C SER A 85 -5.08 4.18 4.90
N TRP A 86 -5.13 4.44 3.60
CA TRP A 86 -5.47 3.42 2.61
C TRP A 86 -4.80 3.68 1.27
N ALA A 87 -4.56 2.61 0.53
CA ALA A 87 -4.12 2.64 -0.86
C ALA A 87 -4.89 1.61 -1.70
N ARG A 88 -5.30 2.01 -2.89
CA ARG A 88 -6.06 1.21 -3.85
C ARG A 88 -5.24 1.04 -5.12
N ILE A 89 -4.96 -0.21 -5.45
CA ILE A 89 -4.26 -0.61 -6.66
C ILE A 89 -5.31 -1.12 -7.64
N ALA A 90 -5.44 -0.46 -8.78
CA ALA A 90 -6.44 -0.78 -9.79
C ALA A 90 -5.78 -1.03 -11.15
N THR A 91 -6.13 -2.13 -11.81
CA THR A 91 -5.79 -2.38 -13.20
C THR A 91 -7.08 -2.40 -14.04
N ARG A 92 -7.21 -1.45 -14.95
CA ARG A 92 -8.34 -1.32 -15.88
C ARG A 92 -8.03 -1.94 -17.23
N PHE A 93 -8.98 -2.67 -17.80
CA PHE A 93 -8.85 -3.37 -19.08
C PHE A 93 -9.78 -2.76 -20.13
N ARG A 94 -9.21 -2.31 -21.25
CA ARG A 94 -10.00 -1.76 -22.37
C ARG A 94 -9.30 -1.99 -23.70
N GLY A 95 -10.02 -2.54 -24.68
CA GLY A 95 -9.52 -2.66 -26.06
C GLY A 95 -8.22 -3.48 -26.20
N GLY A 96 -8.06 -4.54 -25.40
CA GLY A 96 -6.83 -5.35 -25.38
C GLY A 96 -5.64 -4.71 -24.65
N ARG A 97 -5.86 -3.55 -24.03
CA ARG A 97 -4.89 -2.84 -23.19
C ARG A 97 -5.26 -2.93 -21.73
N ALA A 98 -4.24 -2.82 -20.89
CA ALA A 98 -4.35 -2.69 -19.45
C ALA A 98 -3.67 -1.40 -18.99
N ARG A 99 -4.27 -0.75 -17.99
CA ARG A 99 -3.78 0.48 -17.37
C ARG A 99 -3.82 0.35 -15.85
N ALA A 100 -2.68 0.40 -15.18
CA ALA A 100 -2.58 0.34 -13.73
C ALA A 100 -2.58 1.74 -13.12
N GLU A 101 -3.27 1.90 -12.00
CA GLU A 101 -3.42 3.16 -11.26
C GLU A 101 -3.29 2.88 -9.76
N LEU A 102 -2.55 3.74 -9.07
CA LEU A 102 -2.51 3.82 -7.62
C LEU A 102 -3.32 5.04 -7.18
N LEU A 103 -4.20 4.82 -6.19
CA LEU A 103 -4.99 5.83 -5.51
C LEU A 103 -4.74 5.65 -4.01
N GLY A 104 -4.85 6.70 -3.20
CA GLY A 104 -4.83 6.51 -1.75
C GLY A 104 -4.99 7.81 -0.98
N SER A 105 -5.06 7.69 0.35
CA SER A 105 -5.13 8.83 1.26
C SER A 105 -3.98 9.82 1.09
N SER A 106 -2.83 9.32 0.64
CA SER A 106 -1.57 10.05 0.52
C SER A 106 -1.11 10.23 -0.94
N PHE A 107 -1.95 9.83 -1.91
CA PHE A 107 -1.65 9.88 -3.34
C PHE A 107 -2.75 10.65 -4.07
N GLU A 108 -2.43 11.89 -4.47
CA GLU A 108 -3.43 12.83 -4.98
C GLU A 108 -3.87 12.56 -6.43
N GLU A 109 -3.09 11.81 -7.23
CA GLU A 109 -3.36 11.66 -8.67
C GLU A 109 -3.37 10.21 -9.19
N PRO A 110 -4.46 9.74 -9.86
CA PRO A 110 -4.56 8.41 -10.49
C PRO A 110 -3.70 8.22 -11.74
N GLN A 111 -2.67 9.06 -11.91
CA GLN A 111 -1.79 9.04 -13.07
C GLN A 111 -0.54 8.19 -12.85
N HIS A 112 -0.38 7.66 -11.64
CA HIS A 112 0.79 6.89 -11.25
C HIS A 112 0.45 5.42 -10.97
N GLN A 113 1.46 4.57 -11.12
CA GLN A 113 1.45 3.17 -10.69
C GLN A 113 2.71 2.90 -9.88
N LEU A 114 2.70 1.81 -9.10
CA LEU A 114 3.93 1.28 -8.51
C LEU A 114 4.90 0.89 -9.64
N LEU A 115 6.18 1.20 -9.46
CA LEU A 115 7.22 0.78 -10.40
C LEU A 115 7.25 -0.75 -10.53
N ASP A 116 7.23 -1.43 -9.39
CA ASP A 116 7.36 -2.87 -9.24
C ASP A 116 6.82 -3.35 -7.88
N THR A 117 7.02 -4.63 -7.59
CA THR A 117 6.65 -5.27 -6.32
C THR A 117 7.40 -4.71 -5.12
N ASP A 118 8.64 -4.22 -5.28
CA ASP A 118 9.44 -3.72 -4.16
C ASP A 118 8.85 -2.39 -3.64
N ALA A 119 8.32 -1.57 -4.56
CA ALA A 119 7.57 -0.36 -4.19
C ALA A 119 6.30 -0.65 -3.35
N LEU A 120 5.82 -1.90 -3.30
CA LEU A 120 4.70 -2.30 -2.46
C LEU A 120 5.06 -2.36 -0.96
N GLU A 121 6.29 -2.72 -0.62
CA GLU A 121 6.76 -2.70 0.77
C GLU A 121 6.75 -1.27 1.31
N ASP A 122 7.33 -0.35 0.54
CA ASP A 122 7.41 1.07 0.88
C ASP A 122 6.01 1.69 0.98
N LEU A 123 5.07 1.24 0.15
CA LEU A 123 3.66 1.63 0.24
C LEU A 123 3.07 1.23 1.60
N ILE A 124 3.23 -0.02 2.03
CA ILE A 124 2.68 -0.50 3.31
C ILE A 124 3.32 0.25 4.48
N VAL A 125 4.64 0.46 4.45
CA VAL A 125 5.37 1.24 5.46
C VAL A 125 4.81 2.67 5.54
N THR A 126 4.58 3.31 4.40
CA THR A 126 3.99 4.66 4.32
C THR A 126 2.59 4.70 4.94
N LEU A 127 1.72 3.72 4.62
CA LEU A 127 0.37 3.67 5.20
C LEU A 127 0.40 3.57 6.73
N VAL A 128 1.30 2.75 7.28
CA VAL A 128 1.47 2.61 8.73
C VAL A 128 1.99 3.91 9.35
N ALA A 129 3.00 4.55 8.73
CA ALA A 129 3.55 5.83 9.21
C ALA A 129 2.51 6.96 9.21
N ASP A 130 1.71 7.07 8.15
CA ASP A 130 0.64 8.07 8.01
C ASP A 130 -0.45 7.87 9.06
N ALA A 131 -0.79 6.62 9.36
CA ALA A 131 -1.79 6.30 10.37
C ALA A 131 -1.30 6.67 11.79
N GLN A 132 -0.02 6.48 12.07
CA GLN A 132 0.58 6.89 13.35
C GLN A 132 0.62 8.42 13.50
N THR A 133 0.94 9.14 12.42
CA THR A 133 0.90 10.62 12.42
C THR A 133 -0.52 11.14 12.63
N SER A 134 -1.50 10.52 11.98
CA SER A 134 -2.92 10.88 12.10
C SER A 134 -3.55 10.51 13.45
N ALA A 135 -2.98 9.51 14.15
CA ALA A 135 -3.43 9.08 15.47
C ALA A 135 -2.82 9.88 16.62
N SER A 136 -1.75 10.65 16.39
CA SER A 136 -1.16 11.53 17.40
C SER A 136 -2.07 12.74 17.61
N PRO A 137 -2.71 12.92 18.79
CA PRO A 137 -3.38 14.17 19.10
C PRO A 137 -2.32 15.28 19.07
N ALA A 138 -2.68 16.44 18.54
CA ALA A 138 -1.88 17.65 18.70
C ALA A 138 -1.69 17.91 20.19
N GLU A 139 -0.55 17.53 20.76
CA GLU A 139 -0.17 17.96 22.10
C GLU A 139 0.05 19.47 22.06
N GLY A 140 -0.87 20.21 22.69
CA GLY A 140 -0.65 21.61 23.03
C GLY A 140 -1.69 22.57 22.49
N ASP A 141 -2.89 22.55 23.05
CA ASP A 141 -3.61 23.81 23.27
C ASP A 141 -3.95 23.89 24.76
N THR A 142 -3.00 24.46 25.52
CA THR A 142 -3.24 24.88 26.90
C THR A 142 -3.37 26.40 26.86
N LEU A 143 -4.60 26.89 27.04
CA LEU A 143 -4.88 28.25 27.47
C LEU A 143 -5.58 28.20 28.83
#